data_AF-A0A7W1NBL0-F1
#
_entry.id   AF-A0A7W1NBL0-F1
#
_cell.length_a   1.000
_cell.length_b   1.000
_cell.length_c   1.000
_cell.angle_alpha   90.00
_cell.angle_beta   90.00
_cell.angle_gamma   90.00
#
_symmetry.space_group_name_H-M   'P 1'
#
loop_
_entity.id
_entity.type
_entity.pdbx_description
1 polymer ?
#
loop_
_entity_poly.entity_id
_entity_poly.type
_entity_poly.pdbx_seq_one_letter_code
_entity_poly.pdbx_strand_id
1 'polypeptide(L)'
;MGFLSAAFLLGLAAIAAPVAIHLIHRQRYPERAFTTLRFFDKTVKHNVIQRRLIDRVLLALRIAALAALALGLARPFTGAGLGEKRLSLVIVLDNSPSMGRVRDGATLFARAQEAAGMLAAQLQ
;
A
#
# COMPACT_ATOMS: atom_id res chain seq x y z
N MET A 1 -12.96 5.31 2.00
CA MET A 1 -11.56 5.29 1.51
C MET A 1 -10.70 4.77 2.64
N GLY A 2 -9.81 3.81 2.38
CA GLY A 2 -9.01 3.19 3.45
C GLY A 2 -7.73 2.54 2.93
N PHE A 3 -6.99 1.91 3.84
CA PHE A 3 -5.76 1.17 3.54
C PHE A 3 -5.92 -0.26 4.01
N LEU A 4 -5.56 -1.23 3.17
CA LEU A 4 -5.53 -2.64 3.54
C LEU A 4 -4.43 -2.94 4.57
N SER A 5 -3.36 -2.15 4.54
CA SER A 5 -2.15 -2.38 5.35
C SER A 5 -1.59 -1.05 5.86
N ALA A 6 -2.36 -0.38 6.73
CA ALA A 6 -2.05 0.96 7.25
C ALA A 6 -0.67 1.08 7.93
N ALA A 7 -0.12 -0.01 8.45
CA ALA A 7 1.21 -0.04 9.06
C ALA A 7 2.34 0.39 8.10
N PHE A 8 2.19 0.16 6.78
CA PHE A 8 3.20 0.58 5.80
C PHE A 8 3.30 2.10 5.64
N LEU A 9 2.33 2.87 6.12
CA LEU A 9 2.43 4.33 6.17
C LEU A 9 3.55 4.80 7.11
N LEU A 10 3.93 3.99 8.12
CA LEU A 10 5.11 4.26 8.94
C LEU A 10 6.40 4.29 8.12
N GLY A 11 6.42 3.59 6.97
CA GLY A 11 7.52 3.64 6.01
C GLY A 11 7.78 5.04 5.43
N LEU A 12 6.79 5.95 5.47
CA LEU A 12 7.01 7.36 5.11
C LEU A 12 8.05 8.05 6.01
N ALA A 13 8.27 7.55 7.23
CA ALA A 13 9.36 8.06 8.08
C ALA A 13 10.74 7.90 7.42
N ALA A 14 10.92 6.95 6.49
CA ALA A 14 12.17 6.78 5.75
C ALA A 14 12.51 7.99 4.86
N ILE A 15 11.51 8.83 4.50
CA ILE A 15 11.72 10.10 3.77
C ILE A 15 12.55 11.09 4.60
N ALA A 16 12.51 11.00 5.93
CA ALA A 16 13.31 11.86 6.79
C ALA A 16 14.82 11.69 6.55
N ALA A 17 15.29 10.49 6.18
CA ALA A 17 16.71 10.22 5.93
C ALA A 17 17.30 11.06 4.78
N PRO A 18 16.78 11.01 3.52
CA PRO A 18 17.32 11.83 2.44
C PRO A 18 17.18 13.33 2.68
N VAL A 19 16.13 13.78 3.37
CA VAL A 19 15.94 15.19 3.75
C VAL A 19 16.99 15.64 4.77
N ALA A 20 17.23 14.83 5.81
CA ALA A 20 18.25 15.11 6.82
C ALA A 20 19.66 15.13 6.21
N ILE A 21 19.99 14.15 5.36
CA ILE A 21 21.28 14.10 4.64
C ILE A 21 21.46 15.35 3.77
N HIS A 22 20.41 15.78 3.06
CA HIS A 22 20.45 17.00 2.24
C HIS A 22 20.72 18.25 3.09
N LEU A 23 20.05 18.39 4.24
CA LEU A 23 20.25 19.51 5.17
C LEU A 23 21.68 19.53 5.73
N ILE A 24 22.24 18.37 6.10
CA ILE A 24 23.61 18.24 6.61
C ILE A 24 24.63 18.59 5.54
N HIS A 25 24.48 18.10 4.31
CA HIS A 25 25.39 18.41 3.19
C HIS A 25 25.30 19.85 2.71
N ARG A 26 24.15 20.53 2.88
CA ARG A 26 24.01 21.96 2.57
C ARG A 26 24.92 22.83 3.44
N GLN A 27 25.37 22.35 4.59
CA GLN A 27 26.07 23.14 5.60
C GLN A 27 27.60 23.16 5.46
N ARG A 28 28.18 22.51 4.44
CA ARG A 28 29.65 22.42 4.29
C ARG A 28 30.13 22.58 2.85
N TYR A 29 30.30 23.81 2.41
CA TYR A 29 31.32 24.15 1.42
C TYR A 29 31.87 25.55 1.72
N PRO A 30 32.91 25.69 2.57
CA PRO A 30 33.77 26.84 2.46
C PRO A 30 34.50 26.71 1.11
N GLU A 31 34.12 27.54 0.15
CA GLU A 31 34.87 27.71 -1.10
C GLU A 31 36.28 28.20 -0.73
N ARG A 32 37.24 27.29 -0.58
CA ARG A 32 38.65 27.67 -0.50
C ARG A 32 39.06 28.13 -1.88
N ALA A 33 39.18 29.45 -2.05
CA ALA A 33 39.75 30.04 -3.24
C ALA A 33 41.21 29.58 -3.37
N PHE A 34 41.47 28.63 -4.28
CA PHE A 34 42.82 28.37 -4.76
C PHE A 34 43.25 29.60 -5.56
N THR A 35 44.20 30.35 -5.00
CA THR A 35 44.60 31.69 -5.46
C THR A 35 45.14 31.72 -6.90
N THR A 36 45.61 30.58 -7.42
CA THR A 36 46.18 30.44 -8.76
C THR A 36 45.13 30.43 -9.89
N LEU A 37 43.86 30.13 -9.60
CA LEU A 37 42.81 29.92 -10.63
C LEU A 37 41.88 31.12 -10.86
N ARG A 38 42.04 32.20 -10.09
CA ARG A 38 41.17 33.41 -10.13
C ARG A 38 41.09 34.09 -11.51
N PHE A 39 42.03 33.80 -12.42
CA PHE A 39 42.08 34.37 -13.78
C PHE A 39 41.22 33.62 -14.82
N PHE A 40 40.75 32.40 -14.54
CA PHE A 40 39.92 31.60 -15.47
C PHE A 40 38.41 31.66 -15.15
N ASP A 41 37.99 32.49 -14.19
CA ASP A 41 36.72 32.36 -13.46
C ASP A 41 35.46 32.91 -14.18
N LYS A 42 35.56 33.31 -15.44
CA LYS A 42 34.43 33.93 -16.17
C LYS A 42 33.33 32.94 -16.61
N THR A 43 33.56 31.63 -16.54
CA THR A 43 32.62 30.60 -17.03
C THR A 43 31.96 29.75 -15.93
N VAL A 44 32.33 29.90 -14.66
CA VAL A 44 31.87 29.01 -13.57
C VAL A 44 30.42 29.31 -13.12
N LYS A 45 29.94 30.54 -13.30
CA LYS A 45 28.62 30.98 -12.78
C LYS A 45 27.41 30.23 -13.36
N HIS A 46 27.48 29.76 -14.61
CA HIS A 46 26.38 29.03 -15.25
C HIS A 46 26.15 27.63 -14.64
N ASN A 47 27.24 26.96 -14.24
CA ASN A 47 27.17 25.60 -13.70
C ASN A 47 26.56 25.55 -12.30
N VAL A 48 26.63 26.64 -11.52
CA VAL A 48 26.12 26.67 -10.14
C VAL A 48 24.59 26.65 -10.10
N ILE A 49 23.91 27.33 -11.02
CA ILE A 49 22.43 27.39 -11.05
C ILE A 49 21.85 26.05 -11.51
N GLN A 50 22.38 25.48 -12.59
CA GLN A 50 21.92 24.18 -13.11
C GLN A 50 22.12 23.05 -12.10
N ARG A 51 23.28 23.00 -11.43
CA ARG A 51 23.55 22.01 -10.38
C ARG A 51 22.55 22.13 -9.22
N ARG A 52 22.26 23.35 -8.75
CA ARG A 52 21.26 23.58 -7.69
C ARG A 52 19.85 23.14 -8.09
N LEU A 53 19.48 23.30 -9.36
CA LEU A 53 18.17 22.82 -9.86
C LEU A 53 18.14 21.29 -9.90
N ILE A 54 19.17 20.66 -10.46
CA ILE A 54 19.28 19.19 -10.56
C ILE A 54 19.27 18.56 -9.16
N ASP A 55 19.98 19.13 -8.18
CA ASP A 55 20.00 18.61 -6.81
C ASP A 55 18.62 18.65 -6.14
N ARG A 56 17.86 19.73 -6.34
CA ARG A 56 16.49 19.83 -5.80
C ARG A 56 15.53 18.86 -6.49
N VAL A 57 15.64 18.72 -7.81
CA VAL A 57 14.83 17.77 -8.58
C VAL A 57 15.15 16.34 -8.17
N LEU A 58 16.44 15.98 -8.04
CA LEU A 58 16.87 14.66 -7.57
C LEU A 58 16.37 14.34 -6.17
N LEU A 59 16.38 15.32 -5.26
CA LEU A 59 15.81 15.15 -3.93
C LEU A 59 14.29 14.89 -4.01
N ALA A 60 13.56 15.69 -4.78
CA ALA A 60 12.12 15.52 -4.96
C ALA A 60 11.78 14.13 -5.55
N LEU A 61 12.53 13.69 -6.55
CA LEU A 61 12.37 12.37 -7.19
C LEU A 61 12.65 11.23 -6.20
N ARG A 62 13.68 11.35 -5.36
CA ARG A 62 14.00 10.37 -4.33
C ARG A 62 12.90 10.27 -3.27
N ILE A 63 12.35 11.40 -2.84
CA ILE A 63 11.21 11.44 -1.90
C ILE A 63 9.97 10.82 -2.55
N ALA A 64 9.66 11.20 -3.80
CA ALA A 64 8.53 10.67 -4.54
C ALA A 64 8.62 9.14 -4.72
N ALA A 65 9.80 8.60 -5.01
CA ALA A 65 10.01 7.16 -5.13
C ALA A 65 9.72 6.42 -3.81
N LEU A 66 10.23 6.93 -2.68
CA LEU A 66 9.97 6.35 -1.35
C LEU A 66 8.48 6.46 -0.97
N ALA A 67 7.85 7.59 -1.26
CA ALA A 67 6.42 7.80 -1.00
C ALA A 67 5.55 6.86 -1.86
N ALA A 68 5.88 6.71 -3.15
CA ALA A 68 5.19 5.81 -4.06
C ALA A 68 5.33 4.35 -3.60
N LEU A 69 6.50 3.95 -3.11
CA LEU A 69 6.73 2.61 -2.57
C LEU A 69 5.90 2.38 -1.30
N ALA A 70 5.92 3.32 -0.34
CA ALA A 70 5.11 3.23 0.87
C ALA A 70 3.60 3.17 0.56
N LEU A 71 3.12 3.99 -0.36
CA LEU A 71 1.71 3.97 -0.80
C LEU A 71 1.36 2.70 -1.57
N GLY A 72 2.24 2.20 -2.45
CA GLY A 72 2.03 0.94 -3.16
C GLY A 72 1.88 -0.24 -2.20
N LEU A 73 2.72 -0.29 -1.15
CA LEU A 73 2.63 -1.33 -0.13
C LEU A 73 1.43 -1.14 0.81
N ALA A 74 1.02 0.10 1.09
CA ALA A 74 -0.17 0.40 1.91
C ALA A 74 -1.50 0.05 1.19
N ARG A 75 -1.45 -0.17 -0.13
CA ARG A 75 -2.59 -0.51 -1.01
C ARG A 75 -3.84 0.35 -0.70
N PRO A 76 -3.80 1.66 -0.98
CA PRO A 76 -4.95 2.53 -0.80
C PRO A 76 -6.09 2.03 -1.68
N PHE A 77 -7.27 1.85 -1.08
CA PHE A 77 -8.47 1.50 -1.82
C PHE A 77 -9.45 2.67 -1.75
N THR A 78 -9.91 3.09 -2.92
CA THR A 78 -11.15 3.83 -3.02
C THR A 78 -12.29 2.81 -2.88
N GLY A 79 -13.38 3.15 -2.20
CA GLY A 79 -14.40 2.19 -1.73
C GLY A 79 -15.16 1.39 -2.81
N ALA A 80 -14.69 1.38 -4.05
CA ALA A 80 -15.27 0.68 -5.19
C ALA A 80 -14.73 -0.75 -5.41
N GLY A 81 -13.93 -1.31 -4.49
CA GLY A 81 -13.22 -2.57 -4.74
C GLY A 81 -13.00 -3.50 -3.55
N LEU A 82 -13.54 -3.20 -2.36
CA LEU A 82 -13.87 -4.31 -1.46
C LEU A 82 -15.18 -4.83 -2.01
N GLY A 83 -15.09 -5.77 -2.97
CA GLY A 83 -16.25 -6.48 -3.46
C GLY A 83 -17.11 -6.81 -2.24
N GLU A 84 -18.42 -6.54 -2.33
CA GLU A 84 -19.38 -7.14 -1.42
C GLU A 84 -18.84 -8.53 -1.08
N LYS A 85 -18.71 -8.87 0.20
CA LYS A 85 -18.43 -10.25 0.60
C LYS A 85 -19.63 -11.07 0.11
N ARG A 86 -19.69 -11.35 -1.19
CA ARG A 86 -20.62 -12.25 -1.85
C ARG A 86 -20.14 -13.62 -1.46
N LEU A 87 -20.57 -14.03 -0.27
CA LEU A 87 -20.50 -15.39 0.18
C LEU A 87 -21.25 -16.22 -0.86
N SER A 88 -20.51 -16.91 -1.72
CA SER A 88 -21.06 -17.92 -2.61
C SER A 88 -21.23 -19.19 -1.79
N LEU A 89 -22.43 -19.37 -1.24
CA LEU A 89 -22.79 -20.54 -0.44
C LEU A 89 -23.38 -21.62 -1.37
N VAL A 90 -22.74 -22.79 -1.42
CA VAL A 90 -23.27 -23.98 -2.08
C VAL A 90 -23.50 -25.04 -1.02
N ILE A 91 -24.75 -25.46 -0.84
CA ILE A 91 -25.13 -26.52 0.10
C ILE A 91 -25.48 -27.76 -0.73
N VAL A 92 -24.77 -28.87 -0.48
CA VAL A 92 -25.06 -30.16 -1.10
C VAL A 92 -25.72 -31.05 -0.05
N LEU A 93 -26.92 -31.55 -0.37
CA LEU A 93 -27.67 -32.46 0.50
C LEU A 93 -27.53 -33.90 -0.02
N ASP A 94 -27.28 -34.84 0.88
CA ASP A 94 -27.32 -36.27 0.56
C ASP A 94 -28.78 -36.70 0.32
N ASN A 95 -29.01 -37.49 -0.74
CA ASN A 95 -30.30 -38.08 -1.11
C ASN A 95 -30.22 -39.62 -1.18
N SER A 96 -29.28 -40.22 -0.47
CA SER A 96 -29.19 -41.68 -0.35
C SER A 96 -30.46 -42.28 0.31
N PRO A 97 -30.81 -43.55 0.04
CA PRO A 97 -31.99 -44.20 0.66
C PRO A 97 -31.99 -44.17 2.20
N SER A 98 -30.81 -44.02 2.81
CA SER A 98 -30.63 -43.90 4.25
C SER A 98 -31.25 -42.62 4.84
N MET A 99 -31.44 -41.58 4.02
CA MET A 99 -32.02 -40.29 4.39
C MET A 99 -33.54 -40.32 4.53
N GLY A 100 -34.19 -41.39 4.06
CA GLY A 100 -35.62 -41.66 4.27
C GLY A 100 -35.95 -42.14 5.69
N ARG A 101 -34.95 -42.39 6.55
CA ARG A 101 -35.19 -42.78 7.95
C ARG A 101 -35.93 -41.68 8.69
N VAL A 102 -36.97 -42.07 9.42
CA VAL A 102 -37.75 -41.16 10.25
C VAL A 102 -37.18 -41.17 11.66
N ARG A 103 -36.89 -39.98 12.19
CA ARG A 103 -36.47 -39.78 13.58
C ARG A 103 -37.23 -38.58 14.14
N ASP A 104 -37.86 -38.78 15.30
CA ASP A 104 -38.74 -37.81 15.98
C ASP A 104 -39.75 -37.16 15.02
N GLY A 105 -40.44 -37.98 14.22
CA GLY A 105 -41.56 -37.55 13.36
C GLY A 105 -41.19 -36.94 12.01
N ALA A 106 -39.90 -36.74 11.70
CA ALA A 106 -39.44 -36.20 10.42
C ALA A 106 -38.39 -37.11 9.76
N THR A 107 -38.29 -37.07 8.42
CA THR A 107 -37.20 -37.74 7.71
C THR A 107 -35.88 -37.02 7.96
N LEU A 108 -34.76 -37.75 7.93
CA LEU A 108 -33.42 -37.13 8.01
C LEU A 108 -33.21 -36.12 6.87
N PHE A 109 -33.79 -36.38 5.69
CA PHE A 109 -33.77 -35.46 4.57
C PHE A 109 -34.49 -34.13 4.87
N ALA A 110 -35.69 -34.19 5.47
CA ALA A 110 -36.43 -32.97 5.84
C ALA A 110 -35.65 -32.13 6.87
N ARG A 111 -35.00 -32.78 7.84
CA ARG A 111 -34.13 -32.09 8.80
C ARG A 111 -32.91 -31.46 8.16
N ALA A 112 -32.30 -32.12 7.17
CA ALA A 112 -31.16 -31.58 6.44
C ALA A 112 -31.55 -30.34 5.62
N GLN A 113 -32.75 -30.34 5.02
CA GLN A 113 -33.31 -29.15 4.37
C GLN A 113 -33.53 -27.99 5.35
N GLU A 114 -34.10 -28.28 6.52
CA GLU A 114 -34.36 -27.26 7.53
C GLU A 114 -33.05 -26.63 8.06
N ALA A 115 -32.04 -27.46 8.35
CA ALA A 115 -30.71 -27.01 8.75
C ALA A 115 -30.03 -26.17 7.66
N ALA A 116 -30.15 -26.57 6.39
CA ALA A 116 -29.64 -25.80 5.26
C ALA A 116 -30.34 -24.43 5.14
N GLY A 117 -31.65 -24.36 5.37
CA GLY A 117 -32.41 -23.12 5.39
C GLY A 117 -31.95 -22.17 6.51
N MET A 118 -31.70 -22.70 7.71
CA MET A 118 -31.17 -21.89 8.84
C MET A 118 -29.79 -21.32 8.54
N LEU A 119 -28.89 -22.13 7.97
CA LEU A 119 -27.55 -21.69 7.57
C LEU A 119 -27.60 -20.61 6.48
N ALA A 120 -28.50 -20.75 5.50
CA ALA A 120 -28.71 -19.75 4.46
C ALA A 120 -29.23 -18.43 5.05
N ALA A 121 -30.16 -18.50 6.01
CA ALA A 121 -30.73 -17.32 6.66
C ALA A 121 -29.73 -16.57 7.57
N GLN A 122 -28.74 -17.26 8.16
CA GLN A 122 -27.68 -16.62 8.96
C GLN A 122 -26.63 -15.87 8.13
N LEU A 123 -26.52 -16.20 6.84
CA LEU A 123 -25.51 -15.65 5.93
C LEU A 123 -26.06 -14.57 4.98
N GLN A 124 -27.38 -14.34 4.99
CA GLN A 124 -28.04 -13.17 4.40
C GLN A 124 -27.99 -11.97 5.36
#